data_AF-A0AAU4SDU0-F1
#
_entry.id   AF-A0AAU4SDU0-F1
#
_cell.length_a   1.000
_cell.length_b   1.000
_cell.length_c   1.000
_cell.angle_alpha   90.00
_cell.angle_beta   90.00
_cell.angle_gamma   90.00
#
_symmetry.space_group_name_H-M   'P 1'
#
loop_
_entity.id
_entity.type
_entity.pdbx_description
1 polymer ?
#
loop_
_entity_poly.entity_id
_entity_poly.type
_entity_poly.pdbx_seq_one_letter_code
_entity_poly.pdbx_strand_id
1 'polypeptide(L)'
;MTPQQTTPLVPFVPVEPDADWETVRARVMDGLARAVPDAWSDHNPVDPGVTLVEAAAFGLADLHYRVAERHFDAWPLEVRGWEPDADRSWHATLPQGSLTALAAALASSGPTSAAVLEPRIRACRSAVDAGALLSTKPWSKAFAASRRPAVIALMRARLVRQVAQEQAHIVAEAVAAQRGSTDHVTVRDARAAAELTGMLPLWDEEIVALVRRERRRLTQEALVARLAEVRAATTDTAPATRAALTRDGLDPAEVKIAMAAGPQPPDLVPEDLEDAGGRTHVWPPHPIQTLTCEPVTAEDYARRARAHRGVRRAWAVRGRLKGIAWNGLPTGASPAVPVDPEAPAITLVVEPKDKHPTDGDAFLRAVLRTAIGPEAGTPFPDWRTGVNAIGPRRVICDEVGAGLLEERKILVKGTLITGVGVDRSALVRAVLARISAFFAAGRPESRAPASERTVEGPWPRSDQPAEGWIPGAPIRFSEVVEAIVAETAVQGVADLEMKIEDGAEFRTVAHGSLDLPANAVPKLAEADCLRVRFALVTECGNA
;
A
#
# COMPACT_ATOMS: atom_id res chain seq x y z
N MET A 1 -11.55 -8.89 -36.74
CA MET A 1 -10.40 -8.00 -36.54
C MET A 1 -9.22 -8.87 -36.15
N THR A 2 -8.16 -8.88 -36.94
CA THR A 2 -6.88 -9.48 -36.56
C THR A 2 -6.34 -8.70 -35.36
N PRO A 3 -5.97 -9.35 -34.25
CA PRO A 3 -5.36 -8.64 -33.12
C PRO A 3 -4.12 -7.93 -33.62
N GLN A 4 -4.07 -6.61 -33.39
CA GLN A 4 -2.92 -5.78 -33.69
C GLN A 4 -1.75 -6.31 -32.85
N GLN A 5 -0.62 -6.63 -33.50
CA GLN A 5 0.56 -7.19 -32.84
C GLN A 5 0.98 -6.31 -31.65
N THR A 6 1.12 -6.96 -30.49
CA THR A 6 1.80 -6.45 -29.30
C THR A 6 3.23 -6.04 -29.63
N THR A 7 3.64 -4.87 -29.17
CA THR A 7 5.02 -4.36 -29.33
C THR A 7 6.02 -5.39 -28.77
N PRO A 8 7.08 -5.77 -29.50
CA PRO A 8 8.10 -6.68 -28.97
C PRO A 8 8.79 -6.11 -27.74
N LEU A 9 9.29 -6.98 -26.86
CA LEU A 9 10.13 -6.59 -25.72
C LEU A 9 11.42 -5.94 -26.24
N VAL A 10 11.64 -4.67 -25.91
CA VAL A 10 12.83 -3.92 -26.34
C VAL A 10 13.84 -3.86 -25.20
N PRO A 11 15.08 -4.34 -25.40
CA PRO A 11 16.19 -4.11 -24.49
C PRO A 11 16.39 -2.61 -24.27
N PHE A 12 16.66 -2.20 -23.03
CA PHE A 12 17.00 -0.82 -22.73
C PHE A 12 18.36 -0.75 -22.05
N VAL A 13 19.05 0.38 -22.19
CA VAL A 13 20.37 0.61 -21.62
C VAL A 13 20.21 1.28 -20.26
N PRO A 14 20.71 0.71 -19.15
CA PRO A 14 20.69 1.34 -17.84
C PRO A 14 21.40 2.70 -17.87
N VAL A 15 20.84 3.69 -17.18
CA VAL A 15 21.45 5.01 -17.01
C VAL A 15 21.64 5.26 -15.52
N GLU A 16 22.85 5.62 -15.10
CA GLU A 16 23.17 5.88 -13.70
C GLU A 16 22.56 7.24 -13.23
N PRO A 17 22.37 7.50 -11.92
CA PRO A 17 22.91 6.80 -10.74
C PRO A 17 22.22 5.47 -10.41
N ASP A 18 21.09 5.17 -11.07
CA ASP A 18 20.29 3.95 -10.86
C ASP A 18 20.94 2.68 -11.45
N ALA A 19 22.24 2.74 -11.75
CA ALA A 19 23.00 1.73 -12.48
C ALA A 19 22.80 0.36 -11.86
N ASP A 20 22.91 0.22 -10.54
CA ASP A 20 22.87 -1.09 -9.90
C ASP A 20 21.52 -1.78 -10.09
N TRP A 21 20.42 -1.03 -10.16
CA TRP A 21 19.07 -1.58 -10.20
C TRP A 21 18.44 -1.58 -11.59
N GLU A 22 18.58 -0.52 -12.36
CA GLU A 22 18.23 -0.53 -13.78
C GLU A 22 19.11 -1.51 -14.55
N THR A 23 20.34 -1.81 -14.10
CA THR A 23 21.13 -2.94 -14.64
C THR A 23 20.49 -4.27 -14.30
N VAL A 24 19.91 -4.45 -13.11
CA VAL A 24 19.20 -5.68 -12.77
C VAL A 24 17.95 -5.83 -13.62
N ARG A 25 17.13 -4.78 -13.76
CA ARG A 25 15.97 -4.77 -14.64
C ARG A 25 16.34 -4.98 -16.11
N ALA A 26 17.38 -4.31 -16.61
CA ALA A 26 17.88 -4.51 -17.96
C ALA A 26 18.44 -5.92 -18.18
N ARG A 27 19.11 -6.52 -17.18
CA ARG A 27 19.54 -7.94 -17.24
C ARG A 27 18.37 -8.91 -17.27
N VAL A 28 17.29 -8.62 -16.52
CA VAL A 28 16.05 -9.39 -16.55
C VAL A 28 15.39 -9.27 -17.92
N MET A 29 15.26 -8.05 -18.46
CA MET A 29 14.74 -7.78 -19.80
C MET A 29 15.58 -8.44 -20.89
N ASP A 30 16.91 -8.34 -20.83
CA ASP A 30 17.83 -9.01 -21.75
C ASP A 30 17.75 -10.54 -21.64
N GLY A 31 17.51 -11.06 -20.44
CA GLY A 31 17.26 -12.49 -20.23
C GLY A 31 15.98 -12.95 -20.90
N LEU A 32 14.89 -12.20 -20.70
CA LEU A 32 13.56 -12.50 -21.25
C LEU A 32 13.52 -12.33 -22.78
N ALA A 33 14.08 -11.25 -23.31
CA ALA A 33 14.16 -11.01 -24.74
C ALA A 33 14.99 -12.08 -25.46
N ARG A 34 16.01 -12.66 -24.81
CA ARG A 34 16.78 -13.80 -25.35
C ARG A 34 16.02 -15.12 -25.27
N ALA A 35 15.23 -15.33 -24.23
CA ALA A 35 14.51 -16.57 -24.02
C ALA A 35 13.25 -16.68 -24.90
N VAL A 36 12.59 -15.55 -25.18
CA VAL A 36 11.30 -15.51 -25.90
C VAL A 36 11.23 -14.29 -26.85
N PRO A 37 12.05 -14.23 -27.91
CA PRO A 37 12.20 -13.04 -28.76
C PRO A 37 10.94 -12.61 -29.52
N ASP A 38 10.03 -13.54 -29.83
CA ASP A 38 8.96 -13.32 -30.81
C ASP A 38 7.52 -13.53 -30.31
N ALA A 39 7.29 -13.88 -29.03
CA ALA A 39 6.00 -14.47 -28.64
C ALA A 39 5.26 -13.88 -27.43
N TRP A 40 5.82 -12.97 -26.63
CA TRP A 40 5.15 -12.51 -25.41
C TRP A 40 5.30 -10.99 -25.23
N SER A 41 4.19 -10.27 -25.00
CA SER A 41 4.23 -9.06 -24.17
C SER A 41 4.45 -9.49 -22.72
N ASP A 42 5.16 -8.71 -21.93
CA ASP A 42 5.22 -8.91 -20.48
C ASP A 42 3.85 -8.71 -19.81
N HIS A 43 2.87 -8.15 -20.55
CA HIS A 43 1.46 -8.11 -20.23
C HIS A 43 0.79 -9.49 -20.39
N ASN A 44 0.13 -9.95 -19.32
CA ASN A 44 -0.86 -11.00 -19.39
C ASN A 44 -2.14 -10.42 -20.05
N PRO A 45 -2.62 -10.94 -21.19
CA PRO A 45 -3.83 -10.42 -21.84
C PRO A 45 -5.12 -10.58 -21.00
N VAL A 46 -5.09 -11.39 -19.94
CA VAL A 46 -6.20 -11.58 -18.99
C VAL A 46 -6.09 -10.64 -17.79
N ASP A 47 -4.90 -10.09 -17.52
CA ASP A 47 -4.63 -9.16 -16.42
C ASP A 47 -3.54 -8.15 -16.83
N PRO A 48 -3.92 -6.98 -17.37
CA PRO A 48 -2.96 -6.00 -17.86
C PRO A 48 -2.19 -5.28 -16.74
N GLY A 49 -2.47 -5.57 -15.45
CA GLY A 49 -2.10 -4.73 -14.32
C GLY A 49 -0.67 -4.87 -13.78
N VAL A 50 0.01 -6.01 -13.97
CA VAL A 50 1.41 -6.18 -13.50
C VAL A 50 2.17 -7.12 -14.43
N THR A 51 3.33 -6.69 -14.93
CA THR A 51 4.14 -7.52 -15.84
C THR A 51 5.05 -8.49 -15.08
N LEU A 52 5.45 -9.64 -15.66
CA LEU A 52 6.39 -10.57 -14.98
C LEU A 52 7.74 -9.91 -14.64
N VAL A 53 8.14 -8.93 -15.45
CA VAL A 53 9.34 -8.10 -15.24
C VAL A 53 9.14 -7.18 -14.04
N GLU A 54 7.98 -6.56 -13.98
CA GLU A 54 7.57 -5.67 -12.90
C GLU A 54 7.44 -6.44 -11.58
N ALA A 55 6.83 -7.62 -11.59
CA ALA A 55 6.80 -8.54 -10.44
C ALA A 55 8.20 -8.96 -9.98
N ALA A 56 9.13 -9.24 -10.91
CA ALA A 56 10.51 -9.54 -10.58
C ALA A 56 11.25 -8.32 -10.00
N ALA A 57 11.03 -7.12 -10.56
CA ALA A 57 11.59 -5.88 -10.05
C ALA A 57 11.07 -5.54 -8.65
N PHE A 58 9.77 -5.73 -8.41
CA PHE A 58 9.14 -5.56 -7.09
C PHE A 58 9.62 -6.60 -6.08
N GLY A 59 9.74 -7.87 -6.45
CA GLY A 59 10.25 -8.91 -5.56
C GLY A 59 11.72 -8.70 -5.18
N LEU A 60 12.53 -8.20 -6.12
CA LEU A 60 13.90 -7.82 -5.83
C LEU A 60 13.93 -6.56 -4.93
N ALA A 61 13.03 -5.59 -5.13
CA ALA A 61 12.97 -4.39 -4.30
C ALA A 61 12.55 -4.73 -2.86
N ASP A 62 11.58 -5.63 -2.69
CA ASP A 62 11.19 -6.20 -1.38
C ASP A 62 12.36 -6.94 -0.72
N LEU A 63 13.07 -7.78 -1.47
CA LEU A 63 14.27 -8.46 -0.95
C LEU A 63 15.30 -7.46 -0.45
N HIS A 64 15.54 -6.38 -1.20
CA HIS A 64 16.42 -5.30 -0.78
C HIS A 64 15.95 -4.63 0.51
N TYR A 65 14.68 -4.22 0.61
CA TYR A 65 14.12 -3.61 1.81
C TYR A 65 14.33 -4.47 3.07
N ARG A 66 14.33 -5.80 2.91
CA ARG A 66 14.52 -6.75 4.02
C ARG A 66 15.97 -6.99 4.41
N VAL A 67 16.92 -6.80 3.49
CA VAL A 67 18.33 -7.22 3.69
C VAL A 67 19.33 -6.06 3.70
N ALA A 68 18.92 -4.85 3.35
CA ALA A 68 19.83 -3.72 3.23
C ALA A 68 20.19 -3.10 4.58
N GLU A 69 21.49 -3.01 4.86
CA GLU A 69 22.06 -2.30 6.03
C GLU A 69 22.01 -0.76 5.86
N ARG A 70 21.70 -0.25 4.66
CA ARG A 70 21.60 1.17 4.33
C ARG A 70 20.17 1.48 3.85
N HIS A 71 19.39 2.17 4.68
CA HIS A 71 17.99 2.47 4.40
C HIS A 71 17.84 3.59 3.35
N PHE A 72 16.98 3.38 2.34
CA PHE A 72 16.77 4.29 1.20
C PHE A 72 15.90 5.52 1.48
N ASP A 73 15.68 5.84 2.74
CA ASP A 73 14.76 6.87 3.20
C ASP A 73 15.03 8.27 2.60
N ALA A 74 16.24 8.51 2.10
CA ALA A 74 16.67 9.75 1.47
C ALA A 74 16.77 9.72 -0.07
N TRP A 75 16.74 8.54 -0.69
CA TRP A 75 16.99 8.34 -2.14
C TRP A 75 16.01 9.08 -3.07
N PRO A 76 14.69 9.14 -2.79
CA PRO A 76 13.72 9.79 -3.70
C PRO A 76 13.95 11.30 -3.88
N LEU A 77 14.73 11.92 -2.99
CA LEU A 77 15.08 13.33 -3.03
C LEU A 77 16.49 13.59 -3.60
N GLU A 78 17.34 12.57 -3.71
CA GLU A 78 18.71 12.69 -4.25
C GLU A 78 18.73 12.74 -5.78
N VAL A 79 18.01 11.82 -6.44
CA VAL A 79 17.71 11.82 -7.89
C VAL A 79 16.34 11.18 -8.09
N ARG A 80 15.41 11.92 -8.69
CA ARG A 80 14.10 11.38 -9.07
C ARG A 80 14.30 10.40 -10.22
N GLY A 81 14.12 9.10 -9.98
CA GLY A 81 14.35 8.04 -11.00
C GLY A 81 13.53 8.19 -12.29
N TRP A 82 12.48 9.03 -12.31
CA TRP A 82 11.61 9.30 -13.47
C TRP A 82 11.91 10.61 -14.20
N GLU A 83 12.86 11.42 -13.74
CA GLU A 83 13.31 12.60 -14.50
C GLU A 83 13.96 12.17 -15.83
N PRO A 84 13.85 12.94 -16.92
CA PRO A 84 14.53 12.64 -18.18
C PRO A 84 16.04 12.36 -17.99
N ASP A 85 16.64 11.55 -18.88
CA ASP A 85 18.08 11.20 -18.81
C ASP A 85 19.00 12.43 -18.64
N ALA A 86 18.67 13.53 -19.30
CA ALA A 86 19.40 14.80 -19.22
C ALA A 86 19.35 15.46 -17.82
N ASP A 87 18.34 15.12 -17.02
CA ASP A 87 18.05 15.70 -15.70
C ASP A 87 18.54 14.78 -14.55
N ARG A 88 18.77 13.49 -14.84
CA ARG A 88 19.39 12.49 -13.95
C ARG A 88 20.92 12.48 -13.98
N SER A 89 21.51 12.85 -15.12
CA SER A 89 22.94 12.70 -15.41
C SER A 89 23.78 13.85 -14.83
N TRP A 90 24.46 13.65 -13.71
CA TRP A 90 25.33 14.66 -13.06
C TRP A 90 26.73 14.80 -13.70
N HIS A 91 26.81 14.64 -15.03
CA HIS A 91 27.95 14.93 -15.92
C HIS A 91 29.09 13.91 -16.09
N ALA A 92 29.02 12.68 -15.57
CA ALA A 92 29.80 11.58 -16.17
C ALA A 92 29.40 10.23 -15.59
N THR A 93 28.48 9.55 -16.27
CA THR A 93 28.33 8.12 -16.17
C THR A 93 28.27 7.58 -17.59
N LEU A 94 29.34 6.88 -17.97
CA LEU A 94 29.54 6.40 -19.33
C LEU A 94 28.92 5.02 -19.45
N PRO A 95 28.25 4.69 -20.57
CA PRO A 95 27.79 3.33 -20.79
C PRO A 95 28.95 2.34 -20.64
N GLN A 96 28.76 1.28 -19.85
CA GLN A 96 29.82 0.36 -19.40
C GLN A 96 30.66 -0.22 -20.56
N GLY A 97 30.06 -0.40 -21.75
CA GLY A 97 30.75 -0.87 -22.96
C GLY A 97 31.53 0.19 -23.77
N SER A 98 31.34 1.48 -23.49
CA SER A 98 31.98 2.59 -24.23
C SER A 98 33.29 3.07 -23.59
N LEU A 99 33.55 2.70 -22.33
CA LEU A 99 34.66 3.21 -21.52
C LEU A 99 36.04 2.82 -22.05
N THR A 100 36.25 1.54 -22.39
CA THR A 100 37.59 1.03 -22.75
C THR A 100 38.12 1.64 -24.05
N ALA A 101 37.27 1.74 -25.08
CA ALA A 101 37.66 2.33 -26.37
C ALA A 101 37.88 3.85 -26.28
N LEU A 102 37.07 4.55 -25.47
CA LEU A 102 37.24 5.98 -25.22
C LEU A 102 38.51 6.24 -24.40
N ALA A 103 38.76 5.45 -23.35
CA ALA A 103 39.94 5.56 -22.51
C ALA A 103 41.23 5.33 -23.31
N ALA A 104 41.27 4.32 -24.19
CA ALA A 104 42.44 4.06 -25.04
C ALA A 104 42.74 5.23 -26.00
N ALA A 105 41.70 5.81 -26.62
CA ALA A 105 41.86 6.96 -27.50
C ALA A 105 42.33 8.22 -26.74
N LEU A 106 41.79 8.46 -25.55
CA LEU A 106 42.13 9.60 -24.70
C LEU A 106 43.49 9.45 -23.99
N ALA A 107 43.97 8.23 -23.78
CA ALA A 107 45.30 7.94 -23.23
C ALA A 107 46.41 7.95 -24.29
N SER A 108 46.07 8.12 -25.58
CA SER A 108 47.07 8.26 -26.65
C SER A 108 47.94 9.51 -26.44
N SER A 109 49.14 9.55 -27.04
CA SER A 109 50.03 10.73 -27.06
C SER A 109 49.81 11.63 -28.29
N GLY A 110 48.69 11.43 -29.01
CA GLY A 110 48.35 12.14 -30.24
C GLY A 110 47.41 13.35 -30.02
N PRO A 111 46.90 13.95 -31.12
CA PRO A 111 45.95 15.07 -31.06
C PRO A 111 44.58 14.70 -30.46
N THR A 112 44.34 13.40 -30.24
CA THR A 112 43.15 12.82 -29.61
C THR A 112 43.33 12.57 -28.12
N SER A 113 44.51 12.86 -27.56
CA SER A 113 44.81 12.74 -26.14
C SER A 113 43.93 13.66 -25.30
N ALA A 114 43.61 13.25 -24.07
CA ALA A 114 42.89 14.09 -23.12
C ALA A 114 43.65 15.40 -22.86
N ALA A 115 44.99 15.34 -22.73
CA ALA A 115 45.83 16.51 -22.49
C ALA A 115 45.73 17.59 -23.58
N VAL A 116 45.48 17.20 -24.84
CA VAL A 116 45.29 18.13 -25.96
C VAL A 116 43.82 18.52 -26.14
N LEU A 117 42.91 17.58 -25.96
CA LEU A 117 41.49 17.76 -26.24
C LEU A 117 40.75 18.53 -25.13
N GLU A 118 41.08 18.27 -23.86
CA GLU A 118 40.42 18.86 -22.69
C GLU A 118 40.48 20.41 -22.70
N PRO A 119 41.63 21.07 -22.93
CA PRO A 119 41.67 22.53 -22.99
C PRO A 119 40.85 23.10 -24.15
N ARG A 120 40.80 22.41 -25.29
CA ARG A 120 40.06 22.85 -26.48
C ARG A 120 38.54 22.75 -26.28
N ILE A 121 38.07 21.65 -25.69
CA ILE A 121 36.66 21.49 -25.34
C ILE A 121 36.24 22.50 -24.26
N ARG A 122 37.10 22.77 -23.28
CA ARG A 122 36.81 23.78 -22.25
C ARG A 122 36.70 25.20 -22.81
N ALA A 123 37.42 25.51 -23.89
CA ALA A 123 37.36 26.81 -24.55
C ALA A 123 36.10 26.99 -25.44
N CYS A 124 35.35 25.92 -25.72
CA CYS A 124 34.09 26.01 -26.45
C CYS A 124 33.02 26.75 -25.63
N ARG A 125 32.18 27.55 -26.30
CA ARG A 125 31.12 28.33 -25.64
C ARG A 125 29.88 27.50 -25.30
N SER A 126 29.70 26.36 -25.95
CA SER A 126 28.56 25.46 -25.76
C SER A 126 28.91 24.00 -26.07
N ALA A 127 28.03 23.08 -25.65
CA ALA A 127 28.09 21.68 -26.04
C ALA A 127 28.00 21.48 -27.56
N VAL A 128 27.24 22.34 -28.26
CA VAL A 128 27.12 22.32 -29.72
C VAL A 128 28.46 22.65 -30.39
N ASP A 129 29.17 23.67 -29.90
CA ASP A 129 30.50 24.03 -30.41
C ASP A 129 31.53 22.92 -30.17
N ALA A 130 31.46 22.25 -29.01
CA ALA A 130 32.30 21.09 -28.72
C ALA A 130 31.98 19.90 -29.63
N GLY A 131 30.69 19.70 -29.96
CA GLY A 131 30.24 18.72 -30.97
C GLY A 131 30.77 19.05 -32.36
N ALA A 132 30.77 20.32 -32.76
CA ALA A 132 31.33 20.79 -34.02
C ALA A 132 32.86 20.58 -34.06
N LEU A 133 33.57 20.89 -32.97
CA LEU A 133 35.01 20.63 -32.82
C LEU A 133 35.30 19.14 -33.08
N LEU A 134 34.62 18.23 -32.38
CA LEU A 134 34.80 16.78 -32.54
C LEU A 134 34.35 16.24 -33.90
N SER A 135 33.62 17.03 -34.69
CA SER A 135 33.22 16.68 -36.06
C SER A 135 34.30 17.03 -37.10
N THR A 136 35.38 17.70 -36.71
CA THR A 136 36.53 18.00 -37.58
C THR A 136 37.66 16.99 -37.44
N LYS A 137 38.53 16.89 -38.45
CA LYS A 137 39.76 16.06 -38.36
C LYS A 137 40.74 16.73 -37.37
N PRO A 138 41.45 15.96 -36.52
CA PRO A 138 41.55 14.48 -36.54
C PRO A 138 40.47 13.75 -35.72
N TRP A 139 39.66 14.45 -34.92
CA TRP A 139 38.76 13.84 -33.94
C TRP A 139 37.57 13.11 -34.56
N SER A 140 37.07 13.55 -35.72
CA SER A 140 35.96 12.89 -36.41
C SER A 140 36.28 11.48 -36.89
N LYS A 141 37.57 11.18 -37.09
CA LYS A 141 38.07 9.83 -37.37
C LYS A 141 38.24 8.99 -36.11
N ALA A 142 38.57 9.62 -34.98
CA ALA A 142 38.85 8.96 -33.71
C ALA A 142 37.58 8.62 -32.93
N PHE A 143 36.56 9.49 -33.01
CA PHE A 143 35.30 9.34 -32.28
C PHE A 143 34.12 9.31 -33.25
N ALA A 144 33.44 8.15 -33.30
CA ALA A 144 32.16 8.00 -34.00
C ALA A 144 31.12 9.01 -33.47
N ALA A 145 30.20 9.44 -34.32
CA ALA A 145 29.20 10.47 -33.98
C ALA A 145 28.42 10.13 -32.69
N SER A 146 28.02 8.86 -32.52
CA SER A 146 27.32 8.36 -31.33
C SER A 146 28.14 8.44 -30.03
N ARG A 147 29.47 8.52 -30.10
CA ARG A 147 30.38 8.56 -28.94
C ARG A 147 30.85 9.97 -28.56
N ARG A 148 30.61 10.97 -29.42
CA ARG A 148 31.07 12.35 -29.18
C ARG A 148 30.45 12.99 -27.94
N PRO A 149 29.14 12.83 -27.64
CA PRO A 149 28.57 13.39 -26.41
C PRO A 149 29.26 12.90 -25.13
N ALA A 150 29.57 11.60 -25.08
CA ALA A 150 30.31 10.97 -23.98
C ALA A 150 31.74 11.52 -23.83
N VAL A 151 32.45 11.79 -24.95
CA VAL A 151 33.78 12.42 -24.92
C VAL A 151 33.70 13.85 -24.39
N ILE A 152 32.70 14.62 -24.83
CA ILE A 152 32.50 16.00 -24.35
C ILE A 152 32.25 16.00 -22.85
N ALA A 153 31.32 15.16 -22.38
CA ALA A 153 31.02 15.01 -20.96
C ALA A 153 32.28 14.66 -20.15
N LEU A 154 33.09 13.71 -20.61
CA LEU A 154 34.35 13.34 -19.97
C LEU A 154 35.33 14.51 -19.80
N MET A 155 35.53 15.29 -20.87
CA MET A 155 36.48 16.41 -20.86
C MET A 155 35.98 17.61 -20.02
N ARG A 156 34.66 17.75 -19.87
CA ARG A 156 34.02 18.76 -19.02
C ARG A 156 33.89 18.33 -17.56
N ALA A 157 33.72 17.04 -17.27
CA ALA A 157 33.36 16.51 -15.94
C ALA A 157 34.27 17.01 -14.81
N ARG A 158 35.58 17.04 -15.02
CA ARG A 158 36.54 17.53 -14.00
C ARG A 158 36.30 19.01 -13.66
N LEU A 159 36.03 19.85 -14.67
CA LEU A 159 35.78 21.27 -14.45
C LEU A 159 34.46 21.47 -13.70
N VAL A 160 33.39 20.78 -14.10
CA VAL A 160 32.10 20.86 -13.44
C VAL A 160 32.21 20.44 -11.96
N ARG A 161 32.90 19.31 -11.68
CA ARG A 161 33.12 18.84 -10.30
C ARG A 161 33.98 19.81 -9.49
N GLN A 162 35.03 20.36 -10.09
CA GLN A 162 35.87 21.35 -9.44
C GLN A 162 35.07 22.61 -9.07
N VAL A 163 34.31 23.16 -10.01
CA VAL A 163 33.45 24.33 -9.77
C VAL A 163 32.38 24.01 -8.71
N ALA A 164 31.75 22.84 -8.79
CA ALA A 164 30.77 22.40 -7.80
C ALA A 164 31.34 22.32 -6.37
N GLN A 165 32.65 22.07 -6.23
CA GLN A 165 33.33 22.00 -4.95
C GLN A 165 33.84 23.37 -4.49
N GLU A 166 34.54 24.09 -5.36
CA GLU A 166 35.18 25.38 -5.03
C GLU A 166 34.14 26.51 -4.89
N GLN A 167 33.08 26.48 -5.68
CA GLN A 167 32.03 27.51 -5.73
C GLN A 167 30.72 27.05 -5.09
N ALA A 168 30.77 26.01 -4.24
CA ALA A 168 29.59 25.46 -3.59
C ALA A 168 28.75 26.52 -2.84
N HIS A 169 29.42 27.47 -2.18
CA HIS A 169 28.76 28.56 -1.45
C HIS A 169 27.97 29.50 -2.37
N ILE A 170 28.51 29.88 -3.53
CA ILE A 170 27.83 30.76 -4.50
C ILE A 170 26.58 30.07 -5.06
N VAL A 171 26.70 28.79 -5.41
CA VAL A 171 25.56 28.01 -5.91
C VAL A 171 24.49 27.88 -4.82
N ALA A 172 24.89 27.59 -3.58
CA ALA A 172 23.97 27.49 -2.45
C ALA A 172 23.23 28.80 -2.20
N GLU A 173 23.91 29.95 -2.27
CA GLU A 173 23.31 31.27 -2.13
C GLU A 173 22.27 31.56 -3.23
N ALA A 174 22.60 31.29 -4.50
CA ALA A 174 21.68 31.46 -5.63
C ALA A 174 20.43 30.58 -5.50
N VAL A 175 20.58 29.32 -5.07
CA VAL A 175 19.43 28.42 -4.83
C VAL A 175 18.61 28.88 -3.61
N ALA A 176 19.28 29.29 -2.54
CA ALA A 176 18.62 29.76 -1.32
C ALA A 176 17.80 31.03 -1.55
N ALA A 177 18.27 31.95 -2.40
CA ALA A 177 17.54 33.15 -2.79
C ALA A 177 16.17 32.84 -3.40
N GLN A 178 16.03 31.67 -4.05
CA GLN A 178 14.78 31.24 -4.68
C GLN A 178 13.89 30.37 -3.78
N ARG A 179 14.29 30.03 -2.53
CA ARG A 179 13.53 29.12 -1.64
C ARG A 179 12.19 29.66 -1.14
N GLY A 180 12.02 30.97 -1.06
CA GLY A 180 10.77 31.61 -0.62
C GLY A 180 9.75 31.87 -1.74
N SER A 181 10.08 31.54 -2.99
CA SER A 181 9.19 31.79 -4.13
C SER A 181 8.07 30.75 -4.21
N THR A 182 6.86 31.21 -4.56
CA THR A 182 5.70 30.35 -4.87
C THR A 182 5.70 29.83 -6.31
N ASP A 183 6.70 30.21 -7.12
CA ASP A 183 6.82 29.77 -8.51
C ASP A 183 7.17 28.28 -8.61
N HIS A 184 6.82 27.67 -9.75
CA HIS A 184 7.15 26.28 -10.05
C HIS A 184 8.67 26.03 -10.01
N VAL A 185 9.09 24.83 -9.60
CA VAL A 185 10.51 24.47 -9.38
C VAL A 185 11.39 24.75 -10.61
N THR A 186 10.89 24.46 -11.81
CA THR A 186 11.63 24.71 -13.07
C THR A 186 11.90 26.20 -13.31
N VAL A 187 11.00 27.08 -12.86
CA VAL A 187 11.16 28.54 -12.97
C VAL A 187 12.18 29.03 -11.94
N ARG A 188 12.13 28.48 -10.72
CA ARG A 188 13.10 28.78 -9.65
C ARG A 188 14.51 28.36 -10.06
N ASP A 189 14.66 27.14 -10.56
CA ASP A 189 15.94 26.61 -11.05
C ASP A 189 16.50 27.46 -12.21
N ALA A 190 15.63 27.90 -13.15
CA ALA A 190 16.06 28.75 -14.26
C ALA A 190 16.53 30.14 -13.79
N ARG A 191 15.90 30.74 -12.78
CA ARG A 191 16.34 32.02 -12.20
C ARG A 191 17.66 31.90 -11.45
N ALA A 192 17.81 30.88 -10.60
CA ALA A 192 19.07 30.61 -9.92
C ALA A 192 20.20 30.35 -10.94
N ALA A 193 19.92 29.63 -12.02
CA ALA A 193 20.89 29.41 -13.09
C ALA A 193 21.28 30.72 -13.80
N ALA A 194 20.30 31.59 -14.10
CA ALA A 194 20.56 32.88 -14.73
C ALA A 194 21.42 33.83 -13.87
N GLU A 195 21.30 33.77 -12.53
CA GLU A 195 22.17 34.52 -11.61
C GLU A 195 23.63 34.03 -11.66
N LEU A 196 23.84 32.74 -11.90
CA LEU A 196 25.17 32.12 -11.99
C LEU A 196 25.80 32.24 -13.39
N THR A 197 24.99 32.52 -14.42
CA THR A 197 25.46 32.71 -15.80
C THR A 197 26.49 33.84 -15.86
N GLY A 198 27.67 33.53 -16.41
CA GLY A 198 28.79 34.48 -16.50
C GLY A 198 29.64 34.61 -15.24
N MET A 199 29.18 34.08 -14.10
CA MET A 199 30.00 33.96 -12.87
C MET A 199 30.82 32.67 -12.85
N LEU A 200 30.27 31.60 -13.43
CA LEU A 200 30.90 30.28 -13.46
C LEU A 200 31.45 29.96 -14.87
N PRO A 201 32.59 29.26 -15.00
CA PRO A 201 33.15 28.84 -16.29
C PRO A 201 32.42 27.60 -16.87
N LEU A 202 31.10 27.58 -16.74
CA LEU A 202 30.22 26.47 -17.10
C LEU A 202 29.27 26.86 -18.24
N TRP A 203 28.80 25.87 -19.00
CA TRP A 203 27.71 26.08 -19.97
C TRP A 203 26.37 26.20 -19.25
N ASP A 204 25.39 26.85 -19.89
CA ASP A 204 24.08 27.10 -19.28
C ASP A 204 23.41 25.79 -18.82
N GLU A 205 23.51 24.71 -19.59
CA GLU A 205 22.95 23.40 -19.22
C GLU A 205 23.66 22.78 -18.00
N GLU A 206 24.97 23.02 -17.86
CA GLU A 206 25.76 22.55 -16.71
C GLU A 206 25.43 23.36 -15.45
N ILE A 207 25.18 24.67 -15.59
CA ILE A 207 24.75 25.53 -14.50
C ILE A 207 23.36 25.10 -14.00
N VAL A 208 22.41 24.86 -14.90
CA VAL A 208 21.07 24.36 -14.55
C VAL A 208 21.15 23.02 -13.81
N ALA A 209 22.01 22.11 -14.27
CA ALA A 209 22.22 20.83 -13.59
C ALA A 209 22.86 21.00 -12.20
N LEU A 210 23.79 21.94 -12.04
CA LEU A 210 24.42 22.26 -10.75
C LEU A 210 23.42 22.85 -9.75
N VAL A 211 22.55 23.75 -10.20
CA VAL A 211 21.44 24.32 -9.43
C VAL A 211 20.47 23.22 -8.96
N ARG A 212 20.05 22.34 -9.87
CA ARG A 212 19.16 21.22 -9.54
C ARG A 212 19.79 20.27 -8.52
N ARG A 213 21.09 19.97 -8.64
CA ARG A 213 21.82 19.16 -7.66
C ARG A 213 21.78 19.82 -6.28
N GLU A 214 22.07 21.12 -6.23
CA GLU A 214 22.11 21.84 -4.96
C GLU A 214 20.73 21.94 -4.32
N ARG A 215 19.66 22.16 -5.11
CA ARG A 215 18.27 22.05 -4.65
C ARG A 215 17.99 20.66 -4.05
N ARG A 216 18.35 19.58 -4.75
CA ARG A 216 18.12 18.20 -4.28
C ARG A 216 18.84 17.92 -2.96
N ARG A 217 20.11 18.34 -2.82
CA ARG A 217 20.87 18.28 -1.56
C ARG A 217 20.13 19.00 -0.43
N LEU A 218 19.68 20.21 -0.70
CA LEU A 218 18.96 21.07 0.23
C LEU A 218 17.59 20.50 0.64
N THR A 219 16.87 19.89 -0.28
CA THR A 219 15.60 19.17 -0.04
C THR A 219 15.83 17.92 0.81
N GLN A 220 16.91 17.16 0.55
CA GLN A 220 17.31 16.02 1.36
C GLN A 220 17.65 16.44 2.81
N GLU A 221 18.40 17.52 3.01
CA GLU A 221 18.74 18.02 4.35
C GLU A 221 17.49 18.40 5.15
N ALA A 222 16.52 19.02 4.51
CA ALA A 222 15.23 19.35 5.12
C ALA A 222 14.44 18.09 5.52
N LEU A 223 14.39 17.05 4.66
CA LEU A 223 13.78 15.77 5.05
C LEU A 223 14.53 15.14 6.22
N VAL A 224 15.85 15.04 6.17
CA VAL A 224 16.66 14.40 7.23
C VAL A 224 16.44 15.09 8.57
N ALA A 225 16.36 16.43 8.59
CA ALA A 225 16.07 17.20 9.79
C ALA A 225 14.68 16.89 10.38
N ARG A 226 13.72 16.47 9.54
CA ARG A 226 12.32 16.19 9.91
C ARG A 226 11.96 14.70 9.88
N LEU A 227 12.91 13.81 9.63
CA LEU A 227 12.64 12.40 9.33
C LEU A 227 11.88 11.70 10.46
N ALA A 228 12.21 12.02 11.71
CA ALA A 228 11.50 11.49 12.88
C ALA A 228 10.02 11.94 12.92
N GLU A 229 9.74 13.21 12.60
CA GLU A 229 8.38 13.75 12.53
C GLU A 229 7.59 13.12 11.38
N VAL A 230 8.23 12.93 10.21
CA VAL A 230 7.65 12.26 9.04
C VAL A 230 7.30 10.81 9.36
N ARG A 231 8.23 10.07 9.99
CA ARG A 231 8.01 8.65 10.36
C ARG A 231 6.93 8.46 11.42
N ALA A 232 6.75 9.44 12.29
CA ALA A 232 5.72 9.42 13.33
C ALA A 232 4.39 10.04 12.90
N ALA A 233 4.28 10.53 11.66
CA ALA A 233 3.09 11.24 11.20
C ALA A 233 1.88 10.31 11.11
N THR A 234 0.76 10.74 11.69
CA THR A 234 -0.56 10.11 11.54
C THR A 234 -1.45 10.99 10.67
N THR A 235 -2.65 10.52 10.29
CA THR A 235 -3.64 11.34 9.56
C THR A 235 -3.88 12.70 10.24
N ASP A 236 -3.90 12.75 11.58
CA ASP A 236 -4.14 13.98 12.34
C ASP A 236 -2.94 14.93 12.33
N THR A 237 -1.71 14.42 12.36
CA THR A 237 -0.49 15.26 12.43
C THR A 237 0.10 15.56 11.06
N ALA A 238 -0.27 14.81 10.02
CA ALA A 238 0.24 14.97 8.66
C ALA A 238 0.14 16.40 8.11
N PRO A 239 -0.96 17.16 8.29
CA PRO A 239 -1.04 18.53 7.82
C PRO A 239 0.05 19.44 8.43
N ALA A 240 0.37 19.25 9.71
CA ALA A 240 1.41 20.02 10.39
C ALA A 240 2.81 19.65 9.88
N THR A 241 3.08 18.37 9.68
CA THR A 241 4.36 17.88 9.13
C THR A 241 4.56 18.39 7.69
N ARG A 242 3.53 18.33 6.84
CA ARG A 242 3.58 18.87 5.47
C ARG A 242 3.88 20.38 5.48
N ALA A 243 3.22 21.13 6.36
CA ALA A 243 3.46 22.57 6.50
C ALA A 243 4.87 22.90 7.03
N ALA A 244 5.46 22.05 7.88
CA ALA A 244 6.86 22.19 8.29
C ALA A 244 7.82 21.98 7.11
N LEU A 245 7.63 20.92 6.33
CA LEU A 245 8.43 20.64 5.13
C LEU A 245 8.33 21.77 4.09
N THR A 246 7.13 22.33 3.87
CA THR A 246 6.97 23.49 2.99
C THR A 246 7.71 24.73 3.52
N ARG A 247 7.69 24.98 4.83
CA ARG A 247 8.47 26.07 5.45
C ARG A 247 9.98 25.85 5.30
N ASP A 248 10.41 24.59 5.29
CA ASP A 248 11.81 24.20 5.05
C ASP A 248 12.19 24.28 3.54
N GLY A 249 11.27 24.74 2.68
CA GLY A 249 11.53 25.14 1.29
C GLY A 249 11.17 24.10 0.23
N LEU A 250 10.50 23.01 0.63
CA LEU A 250 10.04 21.96 -0.29
C LEU A 250 8.78 22.41 -1.05
N ASP A 251 8.75 22.14 -2.35
CA ASP A 251 7.56 22.29 -3.18
C ASP A 251 6.51 21.19 -2.88
N PRO A 252 5.26 21.32 -3.36
CA PRO A 252 4.20 20.33 -3.07
C PRO A 252 4.53 18.89 -3.52
N ALA A 253 5.26 18.71 -4.61
CA ALA A 253 5.65 17.39 -5.09
C ALA A 253 6.78 16.79 -4.24
N GLU A 254 7.75 17.61 -3.84
CA GLU A 254 8.80 17.23 -2.89
C GLU A 254 8.23 16.88 -1.52
N VAL A 255 7.25 17.65 -1.02
CA VAL A 255 6.56 17.34 0.24
C VAL A 255 5.85 15.99 0.13
N LYS A 256 5.15 15.71 -0.98
CA LYS A 256 4.47 14.43 -1.21
C LYS A 256 5.44 13.25 -1.13
N ILE A 257 6.58 13.35 -1.83
CA ILE A 257 7.64 12.34 -1.84
C ILE A 257 8.31 12.21 -0.46
N ALA A 258 8.58 13.33 0.21
CA ALA A 258 9.17 13.35 1.55
C ALA A 258 8.28 12.63 2.57
N MET A 259 6.96 12.83 2.50
CA MET A 259 6.01 12.13 3.37
C MET A 259 6.01 10.60 3.15
N ALA A 260 6.39 10.13 1.95
CA ALA A 260 6.55 8.71 1.66
C ALA A 260 7.80 8.08 2.30
N ALA A 261 8.65 8.83 3.00
CA ALA A 261 9.74 8.25 3.81
C ALA A 261 9.23 7.57 5.10
N GLY A 262 7.97 7.84 5.48
CA GLY A 262 7.30 7.13 6.57
C GLY A 262 6.85 5.73 6.12
N PRO A 263 6.94 4.69 6.98
CA PRO A 263 6.56 3.32 6.60
C PRO A 263 5.05 3.17 6.32
N GLN A 264 4.23 4.03 6.93
CA GLN A 264 2.78 4.09 6.72
C GLN A 264 2.39 5.55 6.44
N PRO A 265 2.63 6.04 5.21
CA PRO A 265 2.38 7.44 4.90
C PRO A 265 0.88 7.73 4.97
N PRO A 266 0.45 8.71 5.80
CA PRO A 266 -0.96 9.02 5.99
C PRO A 266 -1.58 9.61 4.72
N ASP A 267 -2.77 9.15 4.39
CA ASP A 267 -3.60 9.57 3.24
C ASP A 267 -2.94 9.35 1.87
N LEU A 268 -1.86 8.56 1.80
CA LEU A 268 -1.17 8.24 0.57
C LEU A 268 -1.64 6.86 0.07
N VAL A 269 -2.04 6.77 -1.20
CA VAL A 269 -2.30 5.49 -1.87
C VAL A 269 -1.17 5.11 -2.84
N PRO A 270 -1.04 3.87 -3.31
CA PRO A 270 0.01 3.50 -4.26
C PRO A 270 0.06 4.41 -5.49
N GLU A 271 -1.10 4.74 -6.06
CA GLU A 271 -1.26 5.54 -7.27
C GLU A 271 -0.83 7.00 -7.08
N ASP A 272 -0.77 7.49 -5.83
CA ASP A 272 -0.26 8.81 -5.52
C ASP A 272 1.24 8.93 -5.83
N LEU A 273 1.96 7.82 -5.85
CA LEU A 273 3.37 7.74 -6.18
C LEU A 273 3.57 7.26 -7.61
N GLU A 274 2.59 7.43 -8.50
CA GLU A 274 2.67 7.00 -9.89
C GLU A 274 2.25 8.11 -10.85
N ASP A 275 2.83 8.12 -12.05
CA ASP A 275 2.36 8.95 -13.14
C ASP A 275 1.11 8.35 -13.80
N ALA A 276 0.52 9.06 -14.76
CA ALA A 276 -0.66 8.59 -15.48
C ALA A 276 -0.44 7.29 -16.29
N GLY A 277 0.81 6.88 -16.50
CA GLY A 277 1.20 5.62 -17.14
C GLY A 277 1.60 4.52 -16.16
N GLY A 278 1.36 4.69 -14.85
CA GLY A 278 1.70 3.73 -13.79
C GLY A 278 3.18 3.71 -13.42
N ARG A 279 4.01 4.65 -13.92
CA ARG A 279 5.43 4.68 -13.58
C ARG A 279 5.62 5.35 -12.23
N THR A 280 6.39 4.71 -11.35
CA THR A 280 6.59 5.25 -10.01
C THR A 280 7.37 6.58 -9.99
N HIS A 281 6.89 7.49 -9.14
CA HIS A 281 7.47 8.73 -8.69
C HIS A 281 8.35 8.54 -7.44
N VAL A 282 8.73 7.33 -7.08
CA VAL A 282 9.65 7.06 -5.96
C VAL A 282 10.47 5.83 -6.34
N TRP A 283 11.79 5.89 -6.23
CA TRP A 283 12.65 4.75 -6.53
C TRP A 283 13.63 4.45 -5.38
N PRO A 284 13.76 3.20 -4.92
CA PRO A 284 12.90 2.06 -5.29
C PRO A 284 11.43 2.33 -4.95
N PRO A 285 10.47 1.63 -5.60
CA PRO A 285 9.06 1.89 -5.36
C PRO A 285 8.74 1.67 -3.88
N HIS A 286 7.91 2.54 -3.33
CA HIS A 286 7.57 2.48 -1.91
C HIS A 286 6.91 1.13 -1.57
N PRO A 287 7.07 0.56 -0.35
CA PRO A 287 6.44 -0.71 0.01
C PRO A 287 4.93 -0.76 -0.22
N ILE A 288 4.22 0.38 -0.17
CA ILE A 288 2.79 0.41 -0.50
C ILE A 288 2.54 0.04 -1.97
N GLN A 289 3.44 0.39 -2.89
CA GLN A 289 3.35 0.06 -4.31
C GLN A 289 3.73 -1.40 -4.58
N THR A 290 4.61 -1.98 -3.76
CA THR A 290 5.19 -3.30 -4.02
C THR A 290 4.55 -4.44 -3.23
N LEU A 291 4.01 -4.15 -2.03
CA LEU A 291 3.50 -5.15 -1.08
C LEU A 291 1.99 -5.10 -0.91
N THR A 292 1.32 -4.10 -1.47
CA THR A 292 -0.14 -4.01 -1.43
C THR A 292 -0.73 -4.45 -2.75
N CYS A 293 -1.88 -5.10 -2.69
CA CYS A 293 -2.66 -5.48 -3.84
C CYS A 293 -4.12 -5.12 -3.60
N GLU A 294 -4.85 -4.93 -4.69
CA GLU A 294 -6.31 -4.87 -4.66
C GLU A 294 -6.90 -6.19 -4.10
N PRO A 295 -8.14 -6.20 -3.61
CA PRO A 295 -8.73 -7.36 -2.97
C PRO A 295 -8.69 -8.62 -3.85
N VAL A 296 -8.08 -9.68 -3.33
CA VAL A 296 -8.06 -11.01 -3.97
C VAL A 296 -8.63 -12.10 -3.06
N THR A 297 -8.75 -11.84 -1.76
CA THR A 297 -9.34 -12.75 -0.78
C THR A 297 -10.64 -12.21 -0.18
N ALA A 298 -11.43 -13.10 0.40
CA ALA A 298 -12.62 -12.72 1.16
C ALA A 298 -12.31 -11.72 2.28
N GLU A 299 -11.19 -11.90 2.99
CA GLU A 299 -10.78 -11.00 4.07
C GLU A 299 -10.38 -9.62 3.53
N ASP A 300 -9.84 -9.53 2.32
CA ASP A 300 -9.51 -8.25 1.69
C ASP A 300 -10.78 -7.42 1.42
N TYR A 301 -11.86 -8.04 0.95
CA TYR A 301 -13.14 -7.35 0.80
C TYR A 301 -13.69 -6.87 2.15
N ALA A 302 -13.56 -7.67 3.20
CA ALA A 302 -13.95 -7.27 4.56
C ALA A 302 -13.09 -6.10 5.06
N ARG A 303 -11.77 -6.14 4.82
CA ARG A 303 -10.81 -5.06 5.14
C ARG A 303 -11.20 -3.77 4.44
N ARG A 304 -11.52 -3.80 3.14
CA ARG A 304 -12.02 -2.63 2.41
C ARG A 304 -13.35 -2.13 2.96
N ALA A 305 -14.29 -3.01 3.29
CA ALA A 305 -15.56 -2.60 3.88
C ALA A 305 -15.36 -1.83 5.20
N ARG A 306 -14.36 -2.20 6.01
CA ARG A 306 -13.99 -1.50 7.25
C ARG A 306 -13.42 -0.09 7.01
N ALA A 307 -12.88 0.20 5.83
CA ALA A 307 -12.44 1.55 5.48
C ALA A 307 -13.61 2.55 5.37
N HIS A 308 -14.86 2.08 5.26
CA HIS A 308 -16.02 2.95 5.27
C HIS A 308 -16.25 3.53 6.68
N ARG A 309 -16.29 4.87 6.80
CA ARG A 309 -16.36 5.60 8.09
C ARG A 309 -17.48 5.16 9.04
N GLY A 310 -18.59 4.66 8.50
CA GLY A 310 -19.77 4.21 9.25
C GLY A 310 -19.72 2.75 9.71
N VAL A 311 -18.70 1.99 9.33
CA VAL A 311 -18.52 0.58 9.70
C VAL A 311 -17.72 0.48 10.99
N ARG A 312 -18.18 -0.36 11.92
CA ARG A 312 -17.48 -0.70 13.17
C ARG A 312 -16.66 -1.98 13.02
N ARG A 313 -17.29 -3.03 12.49
CA ARG A 313 -16.67 -4.33 12.16
C ARG A 313 -17.27 -4.82 10.85
N ALA A 314 -16.51 -5.59 10.08
CA ALA A 314 -17.02 -6.31 8.94
C ALA A 314 -16.29 -7.64 8.79
N TRP A 315 -17.01 -8.65 8.31
CA TRP A 315 -16.53 -9.99 8.03
C TRP A 315 -16.96 -10.40 6.63
N ALA A 316 -16.19 -11.26 5.99
CA ALA A 316 -16.63 -11.94 4.78
C ALA A 316 -17.06 -13.36 5.13
N VAL A 317 -18.31 -13.69 4.80
CA VAL A 317 -18.83 -15.05 4.93
C VAL A 317 -18.98 -15.67 3.54
N ARG A 318 -18.64 -16.94 3.44
CA ARG A 318 -18.76 -17.69 2.19
C ARG A 318 -20.23 -17.93 1.87
N GLY A 319 -20.57 -17.79 0.60
CA GLY A 319 -21.91 -17.97 0.08
C GLY A 319 -22.78 -16.72 0.23
N ARG A 320 -23.99 -16.84 -0.28
CA ARG A 320 -25.02 -15.80 -0.24
C ARG A 320 -25.89 -15.99 1.00
N LEU A 321 -26.02 -14.94 1.80
CA LEU A 321 -27.04 -14.93 2.85
C LEU A 321 -28.44 -14.85 2.25
N LYS A 322 -29.40 -15.52 2.89
CA LYS A 322 -30.80 -15.51 2.45
C LYS A 322 -31.32 -14.09 2.34
N GLY A 323 -31.94 -13.75 1.21
CA GLY A 323 -32.53 -12.44 0.98
C GLY A 323 -31.56 -11.37 0.48
N ILE A 324 -30.28 -11.68 0.26
CA ILE A 324 -29.27 -10.71 -0.19
C ILE A 324 -28.87 -11.00 -1.64
N ALA A 325 -29.08 -10.05 -2.55
CA ALA A 325 -28.54 -10.11 -3.90
C ALA A 325 -27.04 -9.73 -3.91
N TRP A 326 -26.31 -10.10 -4.98
CA TRP A 326 -24.87 -9.80 -5.08
C TRP A 326 -24.57 -8.29 -5.11
N ASN A 327 -25.55 -7.40 -5.28
CA ASN A 327 -25.36 -5.94 -5.19
C ASN A 327 -25.71 -5.37 -3.81
N GLY A 328 -25.94 -6.23 -2.81
CA GLY A 328 -26.32 -5.85 -1.45
C GLY A 328 -27.75 -5.37 -1.27
N LEU A 329 -28.58 -5.42 -2.32
CA LEU A 329 -30.01 -5.15 -2.19
C LEU A 329 -30.77 -6.41 -1.76
N PRO A 330 -31.98 -6.26 -1.20
CA PRO A 330 -32.89 -7.37 -1.03
C PRO A 330 -33.12 -8.12 -2.35
N THR A 331 -33.12 -9.45 -2.31
CA THR A 331 -33.46 -10.26 -3.48
C THR A 331 -34.82 -9.85 -4.04
N GLY A 332 -34.90 -9.64 -5.36
CA GLY A 332 -36.12 -9.21 -6.04
C GLY A 332 -36.34 -7.69 -6.11
N ALA A 333 -35.46 -6.87 -5.49
CA ALA A 333 -35.54 -5.41 -5.59
C ALA A 333 -35.27 -4.87 -7.02
N SER A 334 -34.62 -5.66 -7.88
CA SER A 334 -34.42 -5.32 -9.29
C SER A 334 -34.61 -6.56 -10.18
N PRO A 335 -35.59 -6.56 -11.10
CA PRO A 335 -35.80 -7.68 -12.03
C PRO A 335 -34.67 -7.83 -13.08
N ALA A 336 -33.82 -6.81 -13.25
CA ALA A 336 -32.66 -6.85 -14.13
C ALA A 336 -31.46 -7.59 -13.53
N VAL A 337 -31.55 -8.03 -12.28
CA VAL A 337 -30.48 -8.70 -11.55
C VAL A 337 -30.91 -10.13 -11.24
N PRO A 338 -30.75 -11.09 -12.17
CA PRO A 338 -30.99 -12.49 -11.87
C PRO A 338 -30.02 -12.96 -10.79
N VAL A 339 -30.54 -13.71 -9.82
CA VAL A 339 -29.81 -14.19 -8.64
C VAL A 339 -29.75 -15.71 -8.77
N ASP A 340 -28.57 -16.26 -9.10
CA ASP A 340 -28.35 -17.70 -9.07
C ASP A 340 -28.01 -18.13 -7.62
N PRO A 341 -28.90 -18.85 -6.91
CA PRO A 341 -28.67 -19.25 -5.52
C PRO A 341 -27.48 -20.20 -5.33
N GLU A 342 -27.06 -20.91 -6.38
CA GLU A 342 -25.94 -21.87 -6.33
C GLU A 342 -24.60 -21.24 -6.74
N ALA A 343 -24.60 -19.99 -7.22
CA ALA A 343 -23.39 -19.30 -7.60
C ALA A 343 -22.46 -19.08 -6.38
N PRO A 344 -21.15 -19.30 -6.53
CA PRO A 344 -20.18 -18.96 -5.49
C PRO A 344 -20.22 -17.45 -5.24
N ALA A 345 -20.56 -17.07 -4.02
CA ALA A 345 -20.69 -15.69 -3.61
C ALA A 345 -19.94 -15.43 -2.30
N ILE A 346 -19.69 -14.16 -2.03
CA ILE A 346 -19.17 -13.66 -0.78
C ILE A 346 -20.20 -12.67 -0.24
N THR A 347 -20.58 -12.82 1.02
CA THR A 347 -21.41 -11.82 1.68
C THR A 347 -20.60 -11.10 2.74
N LEU A 348 -20.56 -9.77 2.65
CA LEU A 348 -19.99 -8.91 3.68
C LEU A 348 -21.02 -8.71 4.78
N VAL A 349 -20.76 -9.28 5.96
CA VAL A 349 -21.55 -9.02 7.16
C VAL A 349 -21.00 -7.76 7.81
N VAL A 350 -21.83 -6.73 7.90
CA VAL A 350 -21.43 -5.39 8.31
C VAL A 350 -22.07 -5.04 9.63
N GLU A 351 -21.26 -4.68 10.60
CA GLU A 351 -21.70 -4.06 11.82
C GLU A 351 -21.52 -2.54 11.73
N PRO A 352 -22.62 -1.77 11.69
CA PRO A 352 -22.55 -0.32 11.63
C PRO A 352 -22.16 0.29 13.00
N LYS A 353 -21.57 1.49 12.99
CA LYS A 353 -21.33 2.29 14.20
C LYS A 353 -22.65 2.79 14.79
N ASP A 354 -23.58 3.20 13.94
CA ASP A 354 -24.98 3.43 14.31
C ASP A 354 -25.73 2.10 14.23
N LYS A 355 -26.23 1.58 15.35
CA LYS A 355 -26.88 0.26 15.40
C LYS A 355 -28.06 0.14 14.45
N HIS A 356 -28.74 1.25 14.15
CA HIS A 356 -29.92 1.28 13.30
C HIS A 356 -29.79 2.42 12.28
N PRO A 357 -28.95 2.24 11.23
CA PRO A 357 -28.79 3.27 10.22
C PRO A 357 -30.15 3.62 9.61
N THR A 358 -30.44 4.91 9.48
CA THR A 358 -31.75 5.43 9.06
C THR A 358 -32.19 4.88 7.68
N ASP A 359 -31.23 4.61 6.80
CA ASP A 359 -31.42 3.93 5.52
C ASP A 359 -30.37 2.82 5.37
N GLY A 360 -30.77 1.60 5.78
CA GLY A 360 -29.90 0.42 5.77
C GLY A 360 -29.43 0.04 4.38
N ASP A 361 -30.28 0.16 3.37
CA ASP A 361 -29.96 -0.23 1.99
C ASP A 361 -28.97 0.77 1.36
N ALA A 362 -29.19 2.07 1.55
CA ALA A 362 -28.24 3.08 1.09
C ALA A 362 -26.89 2.97 1.80
N PHE A 363 -26.90 2.65 3.11
CA PHE A 363 -25.69 2.40 3.88
C PHE A 363 -24.92 1.18 3.34
N LEU A 364 -25.56 0.02 3.19
CA LEU A 364 -24.93 -1.19 2.68
C LEU A 364 -24.38 -0.99 1.27
N ARG A 365 -25.09 -0.22 0.43
CA ARG A 365 -24.61 0.13 -0.91
C ARG A 365 -23.38 1.04 -0.89
N ALA A 366 -23.30 1.99 0.04
CA ALA A 366 -22.11 2.81 0.24
C ALA A 366 -20.91 1.98 0.73
N VAL A 367 -21.16 1.00 1.60
CA VAL A 367 -20.14 0.03 2.05
C VAL A 367 -19.65 -0.82 0.89
N LEU A 368 -20.55 -1.36 0.05
CA LEU A 368 -20.16 -2.12 -1.14
C LEU A 368 -19.35 -1.28 -2.12
N ARG A 369 -19.72 -0.02 -2.37
CA ARG A 369 -18.90 0.86 -3.23
C ARG A 369 -17.49 1.07 -2.68
N THR A 370 -17.33 1.07 -1.36
CA THR A 370 -16.01 1.15 -0.71
C THR A 370 -15.24 -0.16 -0.87
N ALA A 371 -15.95 -1.30 -0.77
CA ALA A 371 -15.37 -2.64 -0.86
C ALA A 371 -14.89 -3.02 -2.27
N ILE A 372 -15.75 -2.83 -3.28
CA ILE A 372 -15.58 -3.37 -4.64
C ILE A 372 -15.59 -2.29 -5.73
N GLY A 373 -15.72 -1.01 -5.36
CA GLY A 373 -15.68 0.11 -6.30
C GLY A 373 -17.01 0.37 -7.03
N PRO A 374 -16.97 1.00 -8.21
CA PRO A 374 -18.16 1.46 -8.94
C PRO A 374 -19.04 0.31 -9.45
N GLU A 375 -18.53 -0.92 -9.52
CA GLU A 375 -19.30 -2.11 -9.93
C GLU A 375 -20.48 -2.43 -9.01
N ALA A 376 -20.46 -1.96 -7.75
CA ALA A 376 -21.61 -2.02 -6.87
C ALA A 376 -22.84 -1.26 -7.43
N GLY A 377 -22.60 -0.25 -8.27
CA GLY A 377 -23.63 0.53 -8.97
C GLY A 377 -24.01 -0.02 -10.34
N THR A 378 -23.04 -0.63 -11.03
CA THR A 378 -23.15 -1.08 -12.42
C THR A 378 -22.44 -2.42 -12.56
N PRO A 379 -23.14 -3.56 -12.39
CA PRO A 379 -22.54 -4.90 -12.35
C PRO A 379 -21.70 -5.32 -13.54
N PHE A 380 -21.88 -4.65 -14.68
CA PHE A 380 -21.28 -4.99 -15.95
C PHE A 380 -21.03 -3.67 -16.68
N PRO A 381 -20.02 -2.88 -16.30
CA PRO A 381 -19.68 -1.73 -17.12
C PRO A 381 -19.32 -2.29 -18.52
N ASP A 382 -19.88 -1.70 -19.58
CA ASP A 382 -19.49 -2.11 -20.92
C ASP A 382 -17.98 -1.86 -21.03
N TRP A 383 -17.21 -2.91 -21.30
CA TRP A 383 -15.74 -2.82 -21.44
C TRP A 383 -15.35 -1.81 -22.52
N ARG A 384 -16.27 -1.45 -23.43
CA ARG A 384 -16.12 -0.41 -24.45
C ARG A 384 -16.40 1.01 -23.94
N THR A 385 -17.16 1.16 -22.86
CA THR A 385 -17.39 2.45 -22.19
C THR A 385 -16.28 2.70 -21.18
N GLY A 386 -15.07 2.98 -21.68
CA GLY A 386 -13.95 3.56 -20.92
C GLY A 386 -13.91 3.18 -19.44
N VAL A 387 -13.80 1.89 -19.14
CA VAL A 387 -13.51 1.45 -17.77
C VAL A 387 -12.14 2.03 -17.44
N ASN A 388 -12.10 3.10 -16.65
CA ASN A 388 -10.84 3.59 -16.09
C ASN A 388 -10.18 2.39 -15.42
N ALA A 389 -8.93 2.10 -15.80
CA ALA A 389 -8.17 0.93 -15.34
C ALA A 389 -8.06 0.81 -13.80
N ILE A 390 -8.47 1.85 -13.07
CA ILE A 390 -8.38 2.04 -11.61
C ILE A 390 -9.73 1.75 -10.91
N GLY A 391 -10.80 1.45 -11.66
CA GLY A 391 -12.17 1.42 -11.15
C GLY A 391 -12.59 0.13 -10.44
N PRO A 392 -12.65 -1.02 -11.14
CA PRO A 392 -13.23 -2.23 -10.58
C PRO A 392 -12.26 -2.92 -9.63
N ARG A 393 -12.75 -3.29 -8.42
CA ARG A 393 -11.94 -3.94 -7.37
C ARG A 393 -12.46 -5.33 -7.01
N ARG A 394 -13.40 -5.84 -7.82
CA ARG A 394 -13.97 -7.16 -7.71
C ARG A 394 -13.19 -8.08 -8.63
N VAL A 395 -12.77 -9.23 -8.12
CA VAL A 395 -12.16 -10.27 -8.93
C VAL A 395 -13.17 -10.81 -9.93
N ILE A 396 -12.69 -11.20 -11.11
CA ILE A 396 -13.52 -11.81 -12.14
C ILE A 396 -14.32 -12.98 -11.55
N CYS A 397 -15.63 -13.02 -11.84
CA CYS A 397 -16.60 -14.01 -11.37
C CYS A 397 -16.95 -13.97 -9.87
N ASP A 398 -16.41 -13.06 -9.06
CA ASP A 398 -16.84 -12.92 -7.67
C ASP A 398 -18.20 -12.22 -7.57
N GLU A 399 -19.15 -12.84 -6.88
CA GLU A 399 -20.42 -12.20 -6.51
C GLU A 399 -20.35 -11.69 -5.07
N VAL A 400 -20.15 -10.37 -4.88
CA VAL A 400 -19.93 -9.78 -3.55
C VAL A 400 -21.13 -8.96 -3.07
N GLY A 401 -21.97 -9.52 -2.21
CA GLY A 401 -23.09 -8.84 -1.54
C GLY A 401 -22.73 -8.29 -0.15
N ALA A 402 -23.65 -7.55 0.48
CA ALA A 402 -23.50 -7.07 1.84
C ALA A 402 -24.82 -7.17 2.62
N GLY A 403 -24.73 -7.39 3.93
CA GLY A 403 -25.85 -7.46 4.86
C GLY A 403 -25.48 -6.95 6.24
N LEU A 404 -26.48 -6.59 7.04
CA LEU A 404 -26.25 -6.16 8.41
C LEU A 404 -25.99 -7.37 9.32
N LEU A 405 -25.15 -7.14 10.33
CA LEU A 405 -24.97 -8.05 11.46
C LEU A 405 -26.28 -8.14 12.26
N GLU A 406 -26.72 -9.36 12.54
CA GLU A 406 -27.88 -9.63 13.38
C GLU A 406 -27.47 -10.04 14.80
N GLU A 407 -28.24 -9.58 15.80
CA GLU A 407 -28.13 -10.07 17.17
C GLU A 407 -29.19 -11.17 17.40
N ARG A 408 -28.77 -12.39 17.73
CA ARG A 408 -29.68 -13.48 18.10
C ARG A 408 -29.73 -13.63 19.60
N LYS A 409 -30.93 -13.48 20.16
CA LYS A 409 -31.18 -13.66 21.59
C LYS A 409 -31.08 -15.14 21.97
N ILE A 410 -30.24 -15.45 22.94
CA ILE A 410 -29.93 -16.80 23.41
C ILE A 410 -30.54 -16.96 24.80
N LEU A 411 -31.45 -17.92 24.92
CA LEU A 411 -32.01 -18.37 26.18
C LEU A 411 -31.10 -19.44 26.77
N VAL A 412 -30.67 -19.23 28.01
CA VAL A 412 -29.84 -20.16 28.77
C VAL A 412 -30.64 -20.68 29.95
N LYS A 413 -30.82 -22.00 30.02
CA LYS A 413 -31.56 -22.69 31.06
C LYS A 413 -30.63 -23.69 31.75
N GLY A 414 -30.75 -23.84 33.06
CA GLY A 414 -29.92 -24.79 33.79
C GLY A 414 -30.06 -24.64 35.30
N THR A 415 -29.36 -25.49 36.03
CA THR A 415 -29.33 -25.49 37.49
C THR A 415 -27.93 -25.18 38.01
N LEU A 416 -27.77 -24.03 38.66
CA LEU A 416 -26.55 -23.62 39.35
C LEU A 416 -26.45 -24.35 40.69
N ILE A 417 -25.31 -24.99 40.95
CA ILE A 417 -25.01 -25.66 42.21
C ILE A 417 -24.13 -24.72 43.05
N THR A 418 -24.54 -24.42 44.29
CA THR A 418 -23.84 -23.47 45.18
C THR A 418 -23.88 -23.91 46.64
N GLY A 419 -23.05 -23.33 47.50
CA GLY A 419 -23.06 -23.56 48.94
C GLY A 419 -24.29 -22.93 49.64
N VAL A 420 -24.62 -23.43 50.82
CA VAL A 420 -25.72 -22.89 51.64
C VAL A 420 -25.40 -21.46 52.08
N GLY A 421 -26.39 -20.55 52.00
CA GLY A 421 -26.26 -19.16 52.46
C GLY A 421 -26.04 -18.13 51.36
N VAL A 422 -25.88 -18.54 50.09
CA VAL A 422 -25.76 -17.62 48.96
C VAL A 422 -27.13 -17.04 48.57
N ASP A 423 -27.18 -15.71 48.35
CA ASP A 423 -28.35 -15.04 47.79
C ASP A 423 -28.57 -15.49 46.34
N ARG A 424 -29.68 -16.20 46.11
CA ARG A 424 -30.06 -16.77 44.81
C ARG A 424 -30.17 -15.70 43.73
N SER A 425 -30.81 -14.57 44.03
CA SER A 425 -31.09 -13.52 43.05
C SER A 425 -29.80 -12.78 42.69
N ALA A 426 -28.93 -12.54 43.67
CA ALA A 426 -27.61 -11.97 43.42
C ALA A 426 -26.73 -12.90 42.57
N LEU A 427 -26.71 -14.20 42.88
CA LEU A 427 -25.95 -15.20 42.14
C LEU A 427 -26.40 -15.30 40.68
N VAL A 428 -27.71 -15.44 40.44
CA VAL A 428 -28.27 -15.52 39.08
C VAL A 428 -27.91 -14.28 38.28
N ARG A 429 -28.06 -13.07 38.84
CA ARG A 429 -27.65 -11.83 38.17
C ARG A 429 -26.16 -11.79 37.83
N ALA A 430 -25.30 -12.21 38.75
CA ALA A 430 -23.85 -12.25 38.52
C ALA A 430 -23.48 -13.22 37.39
N VAL A 431 -24.09 -14.42 37.39
CA VAL A 431 -23.88 -15.42 36.34
C VAL A 431 -24.38 -14.93 34.98
N LEU A 432 -25.58 -14.37 34.90
CA LEU A 432 -26.11 -13.80 33.65
C LEU A 432 -25.23 -12.64 33.15
N ALA A 433 -24.73 -11.79 34.04
CA ALA A 433 -23.80 -10.72 33.68
C ALA A 433 -22.49 -11.27 33.07
N ARG A 434 -21.96 -12.37 33.62
CA ARG A 434 -20.77 -13.05 33.07
C ARG A 434 -21.01 -13.68 31.71
N ILE A 435 -22.15 -14.37 31.52
CA ILE A 435 -22.52 -14.93 30.21
C ILE A 435 -22.68 -13.81 29.18
N SER A 436 -23.33 -12.71 29.57
CA SER A 436 -23.50 -11.52 28.72
C SER A 436 -22.14 -10.91 28.33
N ALA A 437 -21.23 -10.77 29.29
CA ALA A 437 -19.87 -10.29 29.05
C ALA A 437 -19.07 -11.23 28.12
N PHE A 438 -19.21 -12.55 28.28
CA PHE A 438 -18.59 -13.54 27.39
C PHE A 438 -19.10 -13.41 25.95
N PHE A 439 -20.42 -13.31 25.75
CA PHE A 439 -20.99 -13.10 24.41
C PHE A 439 -20.56 -11.77 23.78
N ALA A 440 -20.47 -10.70 24.58
CA ALA A 440 -20.00 -9.40 24.11
C ALA A 440 -18.49 -9.40 23.75
N ALA A 441 -17.66 -10.07 24.54
CA ALA A 441 -16.21 -10.12 24.36
C ALA A 441 -15.77 -11.03 23.20
N GLY A 442 -16.59 -11.99 22.80
CA GLY A 442 -16.20 -12.99 21.81
C GLY A 442 -15.35 -14.11 22.40
N ARG A 443 -15.07 -15.12 21.57
CA ARG A 443 -14.25 -16.28 21.95
C ARG A 443 -12.78 -15.88 21.93
N PRO A 444 -11.92 -16.31 22.89
CA PRO A 444 -10.51 -15.95 22.90
C PRO A 444 -9.76 -16.31 21.61
N GLU A 445 -10.08 -17.47 21.02
CA GLU A 445 -9.52 -17.93 19.73
C GLU A 445 -9.96 -17.09 18.53
N SER A 446 -11.04 -16.29 18.68
CA SER A 446 -11.51 -15.36 17.66
C SER A 446 -10.76 -14.03 17.67
N ARG A 447 -9.90 -13.79 18.67
CA ARG A 447 -9.07 -12.59 18.75
C ARG A 447 -7.90 -12.75 17.79
N ALA A 448 -7.99 -12.13 16.62
CA ALA A 448 -6.89 -12.11 15.69
C ALA A 448 -5.71 -11.31 16.31
N PRO A 449 -4.49 -11.86 16.37
CA PRO A 449 -3.32 -11.06 16.72
C PRO A 449 -3.14 -9.96 15.67
N ALA A 450 -2.70 -8.78 16.08
CA ALA A 450 -2.35 -7.73 15.14
C ALA A 450 -1.25 -8.25 14.19
N SER A 451 -1.47 -8.18 12.87
CA SER A 451 -0.45 -8.59 11.91
C SER A 451 0.80 -7.73 12.08
N GLU A 452 1.95 -8.38 12.21
CA GLU A 452 3.27 -7.76 12.37
C GLU A 452 3.70 -6.93 11.14
N ARG A 453 3.06 -7.14 9.99
CA ARG A 453 3.40 -6.45 8.73
C ARG A 453 2.75 -5.08 8.67
N THR A 454 3.55 -4.02 8.76
CA THR A 454 3.06 -2.64 8.68
C THR A 454 2.45 -2.27 7.33
N VAL A 455 2.88 -2.90 6.24
CA VAL A 455 2.35 -2.68 4.89
C VAL A 455 1.83 -3.99 4.32
N GLU A 456 0.53 -4.04 4.06
CA GLU A 456 -0.16 -5.20 3.51
C GLU A 456 -1.43 -4.73 2.78
N GLY A 457 -1.73 -5.38 1.66
CA GLY A 457 -2.98 -5.13 0.94
C GLY A 457 -4.23 -5.61 1.69
N PRO A 458 -5.41 -5.12 1.30
CA PRO A 458 -5.64 -3.89 0.53
C PRO A 458 -5.32 -2.64 1.37
N TRP A 459 -4.79 -1.61 0.71
CA TRP A 459 -4.37 -0.36 1.33
C TRP A 459 -5.45 0.74 1.22
N PRO A 460 -5.63 1.61 2.23
CA PRO A 460 -4.98 1.59 3.55
C PRO A 460 -5.48 0.45 4.44
N ARG A 461 -4.60 -0.04 5.32
CA ARG A 461 -4.90 -1.14 6.24
C ARG A 461 -6.00 -0.72 7.23
N SER A 462 -7.11 -1.46 7.24
CA SER A 462 -8.26 -1.24 8.13
C SER A 462 -8.54 -2.49 8.95
N ASP A 463 -7.87 -2.58 10.10
CA ASP A 463 -7.92 -3.75 10.97
C ASP A 463 -9.26 -3.90 11.71
N GLN A 464 -9.58 -5.14 12.04
CA GLN A 464 -10.72 -5.45 12.87
C GLN A 464 -10.40 -5.16 14.34
N PRO A 465 -11.32 -4.52 15.10
CA PRO A 465 -11.24 -4.49 16.56
C PRO A 465 -10.97 -5.88 17.15
N ALA A 466 -10.09 -5.96 18.16
CA ALA A 466 -9.66 -7.22 18.76
C ALA A 466 -10.77 -7.97 19.52
N GLU A 467 -11.91 -7.33 19.79
CA GLU A 467 -12.99 -7.88 20.59
C GLU A 467 -14.27 -8.17 19.80
N GLY A 468 -15.01 -9.15 20.33
CA GLY A 468 -16.37 -9.48 19.97
C GLY A 468 -16.51 -10.73 19.11
N TRP A 469 -17.76 -11.22 19.04
CA TRP A 469 -18.07 -12.51 18.44
C TRP A 469 -17.95 -12.49 16.91
N ILE A 470 -17.46 -13.59 16.32
CA ILE A 470 -17.43 -13.79 14.87
C ILE A 470 -18.81 -14.28 14.40
N PRO A 471 -19.43 -13.64 13.40
CA PRO A 471 -20.74 -14.04 12.90
C PRO A 471 -20.79 -15.53 12.49
N GLY A 472 -21.84 -16.23 12.91
CA GLY A 472 -22.02 -17.66 12.64
C GLY A 472 -21.15 -18.59 13.46
N ALA A 473 -20.19 -18.09 14.24
CA ALA A 473 -19.39 -18.95 15.12
C ALA A 473 -20.29 -19.59 16.19
N PRO A 474 -20.26 -20.92 16.37
CA PRO A 474 -21.15 -21.61 17.29
C PRO A 474 -20.80 -21.30 18.75
N ILE A 475 -21.81 -21.36 19.62
CA ILE A 475 -21.62 -21.22 21.07
C ILE A 475 -21.32 -22.61 21.64
N ARG A 476 -20.10 -22.85 22.12
CA ARG A 476 -19.72 -24.12 22.74
C ARG A 476 -20.25 -24.18 24.17
N PHE A 477 -20.89 -25.29 24.54
CA PHE A 477 -21.44 -25.45 25.90
C PHE A 477 -20.33 -25.40 26.97
N SER A 478 -19.15 -25.95 26.69
CA SER A 478 -18.01 -25.93 27.62
C SER A 478 -17.57 -24.51 27.98
N GLU A 479 -17.53 -23.60 27.00
CA GLU A 479 -17.13 -22.20 27.21
C GLU A 479 -18.17 -21.43 28.05
N VAL A 480 -19.46 -21.75 27.87
CA VAL A 480 -20.53 -21.18 28.70
C VAL A 480 -20.45 -21.74 30.13
N VAL A 481 -20.16 -23.03 30.30
CA VAL A 481 -19.91 -23.62 31.63
C VAL A 481 -18.73 -22.92 32.30
N GLU A 482 -17.61 -22.73 31.59
CA GLU A 482 -16.43 -22.00 32.08
C GLU A 482 -16.79 -20.57 32.51
N ALA A 483 -17.57 -19.85 31.70
CA ALA A 483 -18.03 -18.50 32.05
C ALA A 483 -18.92 -18.48 33.31
N ILE A 484 -19.74 -19.52 33.52
CA ILE A 484 -20.59 -19.68 34.70
C ILE A 484 -19.76 -20.02 35.95
N VAL A 485 -18.89 -21.02 35.88
CA VAL A 485 -18.09 -21.49 37.05
C VAL A 485 -16.96 -20.52 37.42
N ALA A 486 -16.63 -19.58 36.54
CA ALA A 486 -15.77 -18.45 36.89
C ALA A 486 -16.37 -17.54 37.97
N GLU A 487 -17.68 -17.66 38.25
CA GLU A 487 -18.29 -17.09 39.45
C GLU A 487 -17.97 -17.94 40.68
N THR A 488 -17.20 -17.37 41.62
CA THR A 488 -16.64 -18.07 42.79
C THR A 488 -17.67 -18.78 43.67
N ALA A 489 -18.91 -18.28 43.71
CA ALA A 489 -19.99 -18.90 44.47
C ALA A 489 -20.60 -20.14 43.80
N VAL A 490 -20.33 -20.37 42.50
CA VAL A 490 -20.83 -21.54 41.77
C VAL A 490 -19.86 -22.72 41.92
N GLN A 491 -20.36 -23.84 42.42
CA GLN A 491 -19.61 -25.10 42.54
C GLN A 491 -19.77 -26.00 41.31
N GLY A 492 -20.82 -25.80 40.51
CA GLY A 492 -21.07 -26.56 39.30
C GLY A 492 -22.37 -26.17 38.60
N VAL A 493 -22.61 -26.76 37.43
CA VAL A 493 -23.82 -26.54 36.62
C VAL A 493 -24.39 -27.90 36.21
N ALA A 494 -25.69 -28.07 36.38
CA ALA A 494 -26.44 -29.25 35.93
C ALA A 494 -27.50 -28.86 34.89
N ASP A 495 -27.83 -29.79 33.99
CA ASP A 495 -28.90 -29.66 33.00
C ASP A 495 -28.83 -28.37 32.16
N LEU A 496 -27.62 -27.98 31.75
CA LEU A 496 -27.42 -26.78 30.93
C LEU A 496 -28.01 -27.00 29.53
N GLU A 497 -28.91 -26.10 29.17
CA GLU A 497 -29.63 -26.07 27.90
C GLU A 497 -29.57 -24.67 27.30
N MET A 498 -29.43 -24.58 25.97
CA MET A 498 -29.44 -23.30 25.25
C MET A 498 -30.34 -23.36 24.03
N LYS A 499 -31.00 -22.25 23.70
CA LYS A 499 -31.69 -22.06 22.41
C LYS A 499 -31.62 -20.62 21.93
N ILE A 500 -31.80 -20.44 20.63
CA ILE A 500 -32.16 -19.13 20.05
C ILE A 500 -33.64 -18.87 20.40
N GLU A 501 -33.99 -17.66 20.84
CA GLU A 501 -35.34 -17.29 21.32
C GLU A 501 -36.45 -17.69 20.33
N ASP A 502 -36.24 -17.41 19.04
CA ASP A 502 -37.17 -17.73 17.94
C ASP A 502 -36.96 -19.15 17.35
N GLY A 503 -36.07 -19.95 17.94
CA GLY A 503 -35.74 -21.30 17.51
C GLY A 503 -36.66 -22.38 18.08
N ALA A 504 -36.72 -23.52 17.38
CA ALA A 504 -37.68 -24.57 17.69
C ALA A 504 -37.41 -25.30 19.02
N GLU A 505 -36.15 -25.60 19.37
CA GLU A 505 -35.84 -26.50 20.50
C GLU A 505 -34.60 -26.09 21.31
N PHE A 506 -34.60 -26.45 22.60
CA PHE A 506 -33.43 -26.38 23.48
C PHE A 506 -32.44 -27.48 23.12
N ARG A 507 -31.18 -27.09 22.91
CA ARG A 507 -30.06 -28.03 22.82
C ARG A 507 -29.45 -28.23 24.20
N THR A 508 -28.95 -29.44 24.44
CA THR A 508 -28.27 -29.83 25.68
C THR A 508 -26.75 -29.91 25.48
N VAL A 509 -26.01 -30.04 26.58
CA VAL A 509 -24.54 -30.25 26.56
C VAL A 509 -24.10 -31.40 25.65
N ALA A 510 -24.93 -32.44 25.48
CA ALA A 510 -24.64 -33.57 24.60
C ALA A 510 -24.49 -33.19 23.11
N HIS A 511 -25.05 -32.05 22.70
CA HIS A 511 -24.91 -31.53 21.34
C HIS A 511 -23.58 -30.82 21.11
N GLY A 512 -22.81 -30.53 22.15
CA GLY A 512 -21.50 -29.85 22.08
C GLY A 512 -21.59 -28.34 21.84
N SER A 513 -22.45 -27.89 20.91
CA SER A 513 -22.62 -26.48 20.57
C SER A 513 -24.02 -26.08 20.10
N LEU A 514 -24.31 -24.78 20.20
CA LEU A 514 -25.46 -24.12 19.58
C LEU A 514 -24.99 -23.36 18.33
N ASP A 515 -25.48 -23.77 17.16
CA ASP A 515 -25.12 -23.13 15.88
C ASP A 515 -25.84 -21.79 15.72
N LEU A 516 -25.14 -20.81 15.16
CA LEU A 516 -25.69 -19.50 14.84
C LEU A 516 -25.78 -19.32 13.31
N PRO A 517 -26.78 -18.58 12.80
CA PRO A 517 -26.78 -18.14 11.40
C PRO A 517 -25.48 -17.40 11.05
N ALA A 518 -25.03 -17.54 9.80
CA ALA A 518 -23.76 -16.98 9.32
C ALA A 518 -23.62 -15.46 9.50
N ASN A 519 -24.72 -14.72 9.63
CA ASN A 519 -24.73 -13.27 9.85
C ASN A 519 -25.08 -12.85 11.27
N ALA A 520 -25.09 -13.78 12.22
CA ALA A 520 -25.58 -13.56 13.57
C ALA A 520 -24.50 -13.69 14.63
N VAL A 521 -24.61 -12.88 15.67
CA VAL A 521 -23.83 -12.97 16.91
C VAL A 521 -24.78 -13.20 18.10
N PRO A 522 -24.30 -13.86 19.18
CA PRO A 522 -25.13 -14.14 20.32
C PRO A 522 -25.34 -12.91 21.18
N LYS A 523 -26.53 -12.78 21.73
CA LYS A 523 -26.88 -11.84 22.80
C LYS A 523 -27.69 -12.57 23.83
N LEU A 524 -27.40 -12.38 25.11
CA LEU A 524 -28.19 -13.04 26.15
C LEU A 524 -29.62 -12.49 26.14
N ALA A 525 -30.61 -13.39 26.13
CA ALA A 525 -32.02 -13.02 26.22
C ALA A 525 -32.35 -12.48 27.62
N GLU A 526 -33.30 -11.55 27.70
CA GLU A 526 -33.82 -11.02 28.98
C GLU A 526 -34.82 -12.01 29.59
N ALA A 527 -34.35 -13.19 29.99
CA ALA A 527 -35.16 -14.20 30.64
C ALA A 527 -34.38 -14.88 31.78
N ASP A 528 -35.05 -15.06 32.92
CA ASP A 528 -34.49 -15.77 34.06
C ASP A 528 -34.90 -17.24 34.04
N CYS A 529 -34.08 -18.07 33.39
CA CYS A 529 -34.30 -19.51 33.24
C CYS A 529 -33.31 -20.33 34.09
N LEU A 530 -32.50 -19.70 34.93
CA LEU A 530 -31.53 -20.36 35.79
C LEU A 530 -32.14 -20.67 37.16
N ARG A 531 -31.99 -21.92 37.60
CA ARG A 531 -32.41 -22.37 38.93
C ARG A 531 -31.20 -22.49 39.83
N VAL A 532 -31.39 -22.33 41.15
CA VAL A 532 -30.32 -22.50 42.15
C VAL A 532 -30.64 -23.72 43.01
N ARG A 533 -29.69 -24.65 43.11
CA ARG A 533 -29.72 -25.81 43.99
C ARG A 533 -28.56 -25.71 44.98
N PHE A 534 -28.86 -25.81 46.27
CA PHE A 534 -27.83 -25.84 47.30
C PHE A 534 -27.23 -27.24 47.40
N ALA A 535 -25.90 -27.33 47.30
CA ALA A 535 -25.18 -28.53 47.65
C ALA A 535 -25.19 -28.65 49.18
N LEU A 536 -25.98 -29.58 49.70
CA LEU A 536 -25.85 -30.02 51.08
C LEU A 536 -24.58 -30.87 51.12
N VAL A 537 -23.48 -30.29 51.63
CA VAL A 537 -22.29 -31.08 51.95
C VAL A 537 -22.68 -32.03 53.08
N THR A 538 -23.19 -33.21 52.74
CA THR A 538 -22.97 -34.38 53.60
C THR A 538 -21.52 -34.74 53.38
N GLU A 539 -20.67 -34.46 54.36
CA GLU A 539 -19.33 -35.02 54.40
C GLU A 539 -19.41 -36.51 54.01
N CYS A 540 -18.46 -37.00 53.21
CA CYS A 540 -18.27 -38.44 53.08
C CYS A 540 -17.94 -38.97 54.48
N GLY A 541 -18.96 -39.38 55.23
CA GLY A 541 -18.77 -40.25 56.38
C GLY A 541 -18.19 -41.54 55.83
N ASN A 542 -16.97 -41.87 56.28
CA ASN A 542 -16.24 -43.09 56.00
C ASN A 542 -17.16 -44.26 55.61
N ALA A 543 -17.02 -44.74 54.37
CA ALA A 543 -17.47 -46.07 53.94
C ALA A 543 -16.28 -46.83 53.37
#